data_AF-A0AAD6TN55-F1
#
_entry.id   AF-A0AAD6TN55-F1
#
_cell.length_a   1.000
_cell.length_b   1.000
_cell.length_c   1.000
_cell.angle_alpha   90.00
_cell.angle_beta   90.00
_cell.angle_gamma   90.00
#
_symmetry.space_group_name_H-M   'P 1'
#
loop_
_entity.id
_entity.type
_entity.pdbx_description
1 polymer ?
#
loop_
_entity_poly.entity_id
_entity_poly.type
_entity_poly.pdbx_seq_one_letter_code
_entity_poly.pdbx_strand_id
1 'polypeptide(L)'
;MAGYNRTRYVEDLLEKNASHPPSFSVHLHPDYWTLNNASKFLYNTPISGLLDDIRAHRVPADFLDLFDAFKVPFFDGCMIVELLDYRPQQRGAETTLDIPERTRVVLHPNGETMFADICSLNRKQGGTWTDRDALDIEARLLLATSPPLCLAPNPHLTRIANHVLRVSTPTVPVSLKRKAAAMDPEEDETDRARRTKIMQFMVPRPGRPHNQRYERSSPPSVLTTNHPTVTRYWKQFSDQGSHEKQNPLLLRRLPSLLHSRTWEHMRLPQSRS
;
A
#
# COMPACT_ATOMS: atom_id res chain seq x y z
N MET A 1 25.54 -3.73 -10.87
CA MET A 1 26.42 -3.04 -9.88
C MET A 1 25.67 -1.94 -9.09
N ALA A 2 24.35 -2.06 -8.87
CA ALA A 2 23.50 -1.00 -8.30
C ALA A 2 22.95 -1.28 -6.89
N GLY A 3 23.26 -2.42 -6.27
CA GLY A 3 22.57 -2.86 -5.04
C GLY A 3 22.79 -2.00 -3.79
N TYR A 4 23.87 -1.21 -3.72
CA TYR A 4 24.19 -0.40 -2.54
C TYR A 4 23.59 1.01 -2.55
N ASN A 5 23.13 1.50 -3.72
CA ASN A 5 22.54 2.83 -3.85
C ASN A 5 21.02 2.70 -4.02
N ARG A 6 20.30 2.87 -2.92
CA ARG A 6 18.86 2.60 -2.88
C ARG A 6 18.04 3.66 -3.63
N THR A 7 18.42 4.93 -3.56
CA THR A 7 17.79 6.00 -4.35
C THR A 7 17.92 5.74 -5.84
N ARG A 8 19.12 5.43 -6.31
CA ARG A 8 19.34 5.13 -7.74
C ARG A 8 18.53 3.94 -8.20
N TYR A 9 18.47 2.87 -7.40
CA TYR A 9 17.64 1.71 -7.72
C TYR A 9 16.16 2.08 -7.85
N VAL A 10 15.64 2.91 -6.93
CA VAL A 10 14.26 3.38 -6.94
C VAL A 10 13.98 4.27 -8.16
N GLU A 11 14.87 5.20 -8.48
CA GLU A 11 14.80 6.05 -9.67
C GLU A 11 14.76 5.19 -10.95
N ASP A 12 15.72 4.28 -11.11
CA ASP A 12 15.79 3.36 -12.25
C ASP A 12 14.50 2.52 -12.37
N LEU A 13 13.92 2.07 -11.25
CA LEU A 13 12.68 1.29 -11.23
C LEU A 13 11.47 2.14 -11.64
N LEU A 14 11.39 3.37 -11.15
CA LEU A 14 10.30 4.30 -11.48
C LEU A 14 10.36 4.75 -12.93
N GLU A 15 11.56 4.99 -13.48
CA GLU A 15 11.77 5.35 -14.89
C GLU A 15 11.36 4.21 -15.82
N LYS A 16 11.83 2.98 -15.53
CA LYS A 16 11.45 1.78 -16.31
C LYS A 16 9.95 1.53 -16.31
N ASN A 17 9.28 1.85 -15.20
CA ASN A 17 7.86 1.60 -15.02
C ASN A 17 7.00 2.87 -15.14
N ALA A 18 7.53 3.95 -15.75
CA ALA A 18 6.81 5.22 -15.85
C ALA A 18 5.47 5.09 -16.61
N SER A 19 5.45 4.28 -17.67
CA SER A 19 4.26 4.02 -18.51
C SER A 19 3.27 3.03 -17.90
N HIS A 20 3.67 2.26 -16.89
CA HIS A 20 2.84 1.24 -16.28
C HIS A 20 1.93 1.85 -15.19
N PRO A 21 0.74 1.28 -14.96
CA PRO A 21 -0.12 1.72 -13.86
C PRO A 21 0.54 1.42 -12.50
N PRO A 22 0.31 2.24 -11.46
CA PRO A 22 0.78 1.93 -10.12
C PRO A 22 0.09 0.67 -9.57
N SER A 23 0.71 0.03 -8.57
CA SER A 23 0.11 -1.07 -7.83
C SER A 23 -1.21 -0.64 -7.18
N PHE A 24 -1.21 0.52 -6.53
CA PHE A 24 -2.42 1.18 -6.04
C PHE A 24 -2.14 2.67 -5.80
N SER A 25 -3.22 3.43 -5.64
CA SER A 25 -3.22 4.86 -5.35
C SER A 25 -3.82 5.14 -3.98
N VAL A 26 -3.23 6.08 -3.24
CA VAL A 26 -3.70 6.54 -1.94
C VAL A 26 -3.94 8.05 -2.03
N HIS A 27 -5.15 8.46 -1.69
CA HIS A 27 -5.53 9.87 -1.66
C HIS A 27 -5.59 10.31 -0.20
N LEU A 28 -4.85 11.34 0.14
CA LEU A 28 -4.76 11.87 1.50
C LEU A 28 -5.56 13.18 1.56
N HIS A 29 -6.64 13.18 2.34
CA HIS A 29 -7.41 14.39 2.66
C HIS A 29 -7.16 14.79 4.12
N PRO A 30 -7.55 16.01 4.55
CA PRO A 30 -7.36 16.43 5.94
C PRO A 30 -7.98 15.48 6.97
N ASP A 31 -9.20 15.02 6.73
CA ASP A 31 -9.97 14.24 7.72
C ASP A 31 -9.99 12.73 7.45
N TYR A 32 -9.77 12.34 6.21
CA TYR A 32 -9.86 10.96 5.75
C TYR A 32 -8.82 10.66 4.68
N TRP A 33 -8.67 9.40 4.34
CA TRP A 33 -7.90 8.96 3.20
C TRP A 33 -8.69 7.91 2.42
N THR A 34 -8.40 7.73 1.13
CA THR A 34 -9.01 6.71 0.29
C THR A 34 -7.94 5.88 -0.40
N LEU A 35 -8.29 4.64 -0.72
CA LEU A 35 -7.44 3.71 -1.46
C LEU A 35 -8.11 3.43 -2.81
N ASN A 36 -7.46 3.70 -3.94
CA ASN A 36 -7.99 3.48 -5.29
C ASN A 36 -9.39 4.08 -5.54
N ASN A 37 -9.66 5.28 -5.04
CA ASN A 37 -10.98 5.93 -5.08
C ASN A 37 -12.12 5.11 -4.42
N ALA A 38 -11.79 4.20 -3.51
CA ALA A 38 -12.77 3.43 -2.74
C ALA A 38 -13.37 4.24 -1.58
N SER A 39 -13.93 3.53 -0.60
CA SER A 39 -14.52 4.14 0.60
C SER A 39 -13.54 5.03 1.36
N LYS A 40 -14.09 6.03 2.04
CA LYS A 40 -13.36 6.91 2.96
C LYS A 40 -12.95 6.14 4.21
N PHE A 41 -11.67 6.23 4.56
CA PHE A 41 -11.08 5.68 5.77
C PHE A 41 -10.62 6.79 6.70
N LEU A 42 -10.87 6.64 7.99
CA LEU A 42 -10.33 7.55 9.00
C LEU A 42 -8.89 7.16 9.35
N TYR A 43 -8.08 8.12 9.75
CA TYR A 43 -6.68 7.90 10.13
C TYR A 43 -6.49 7.04 11.39
N ASN A 44 -7.52 6.91 12.23
CA ASN A 44 -7.49 6.13 13.48
C ASN A 44 -7.95 4.67 13.31
N THR A 45 -8.31 4.25 12.10
CA THR A 45 -8.77 2.88 11.84
C THR A 45 -7.59 1.91 11.78
N PRO A 46 -7.77 0.61 12.07
CA PRO A 46 -6.68 -0.37 12.02
C PRO A 46 -6.03 -0.47 10.63
N ILE A 47 -6.79 -0.19 9.56
CA ILE A 47 -6.28 -0.15 8.19
C ILE A 47 -5.26 0.98 7.96
N SER A 48 -5.16 1.97 8.86
CA SER A 48 -4.13 3.01 8.79
C SER A 48 -2.71 2.49 9.00
N GLY A 49 -2.54 1.24 9.47
CA GLY A 49 -1.25 0.54 9.46
C GLY A 49 -0.61 0.50 8.06
N LEU A 50 -1.43 0.45 7.01
CA LEU A 50 -0.98 0.58 5.62
C LEU A 50 -0.20 1.88 5.37
N LEU A 51 -0.63 2.99 5.96
CA LEU A 51 0.06 4.28 5.82
C LEU A 51 1.42 4.30 6.52
N ASP A 52 1.54 3.56 7.62
CA ASP A 52 2.82 3.41 8.33
C ASP A 52 3.80 2.55 7.52
N ASP A 53 3.32 1.50 6.85
CA ASP A 53 4.12 0.69 5.91
C ASP A 53 4.60 1.51 4.70
N ILE A 54 3.69 2.32 4.13
CA ILE A 54 4.03 3.24 3.03
C ILE A 54 5.10 4.24 3.46
N ARG A 55 4.95 4.86 4.63
CA ARG A 55 5.96 5.77 5.18
C ARG A 55 7.31 5.08 5.39
N ALA A 56 7.29 3.83 5.81
CA ALA A 56 8.49 3.02 6.01
C ALA A 56 9.07 2.45 4.69
N HIS A 57 8.45 2.71 3.54
CA HIS A 57 8.83 2.17 2.23
C HIS A 57 8.91 0.64 2.23
N ARG A 58 8.00 -0.02 2.97
CA ARG A 58 7.93 -1.48 3.09
C ARG A 58 6.60 -1.99 2.56
N VAL A 59 6.61 -3.18 1.96
CA VAL A 59 5.39 -3.83 1.49
C VAL A 59 4.53 -4.24 2.70
N PRO A 60 3.22 -3.96 2.71
CA PRO A 60 2.32 -4.30 3.81
C PRO A 60 2.03 -5.81 3.88
N ALA A 61 2.66 -6.54 4.82
CA ALA A 61 2.54 -8.00 4.93
C ALA A 61 1.09 -8.46 5.20
N ASP A 62 0.37 -7.74 6.05
CA ASP A 62 -1.02 -8.08 6.45
C ASP A 62 -2.01 -8.07 5.28
N PHE A 63 -1.67 -7.40 4.18
CA PHE A 63 -2.54 -7.20 3.03
C PHE A 63 -2.15 -8.04 1.81
N LEU A 64 -1.11 -8.87 1.88
CA LEU A 64 -0.60 -9.65 0.75
C LEU A 64 -1.64 -10.61 0.15
N ASP A 65 -2.39 -11.32 1.00
CA ASP A 65 -3.46 -12.23 0.53
C ASP A 65 -4.53 -11.47 -0.26
N LEU A 66 -4.80 -10.21 0.11
CA LEU A 66 -5.70 -9.34 -0.62
C LEU A 66 -5.09 -8.87 -1.94
N PHE A 67 -3.83 -8.41 -1.91
CA PHE A 67 -3.15 -7.98 -3.13
C PHE A 67 -3.09 -9.09 -4.19
N ASP A 68 -2.88 -10.35 -3.78
CA ASP A 68 -2.94 -11.49 -4.69
C ASP A 68 -4.36 -11.81 -5.18
N ALA A 69 -5.37 -11.72 -4.30
CA ALA A 69 -6.77 -11.91 -4.69
C ALA A 69 -7.22 -10.88 -5.75
N PHE A 70 -6.76 -9.64 -5.64
CA PHE A 70 -7.07 -8.54 -6.56
C PHE A 70 -6.08 -8.39 -7.71
N LYS A 71 -5.09 -9.29 -7.82
CA LYS A 71 -4.06 -9.29 -8.87
C LYS A 71 -3.39 -7.92 -9.03
N VAL A 72 -3.08 -7.30 -7.89
CA VAL A 72 -2.33 -6.05 -7.83
C VAL A 72 -0.93 -6.28 -8.42
N PRO A 73 -0.44 -5.42 -9.34
CA PRO A 73 0.84 -5.64 -9.99
C PRO A 73 2.02 -5.37 -9.05
N PHE A 74 3.04 -6.22 -9.14
CA PHE A 74 4.35 -6.07 -8.49
C PHE A 74 5.41 -5.82 -9.57
N PHE A 75 6.43 -5.02 -9.23
CA PHE A 75 7.52 -4.61 -10.10
C PHE A 75 8.85 -5.00 -9.46
N ASP A 76 9.53 -6.00 -10.00
CA ASP A 76 10.78 -6.57 -9.43
C ASP A 76 10.64 -6.88 -7.92
N GLY A 77 9.51 -7.48 -7.53
CA GLY A 77 9.19 -7.80 -6.13
C GLY A 77 8.84 -6.59 -5.25
N CYS A 78 8.86 -5.37 -5.79
CA CYS A 78 8.47 -4.14 -5.12
C CYS A 78 7.04 -3.73 -5.54
N MET A 79 6.41 -2.84 -4.78
CA MET A 79 5.15 -2.22 -5.17
C MET A 79 5.36 -0.73 -5.47
N ILE A 80 4.68 -0.21 -6.49
CA ILE A 80 4.71 1.22 -6.82
C ILE A 80 3.39 1.82 -6.36
N VAL A 81 3.45 2.70 -5.36
CA VAL A 81 2.28 3.37 -4.80
C VAL A 81 2.23 4.81 -5.27
N GLU A 82 1.06 5.22 -5.71
CA GLU A 82 0.80 6.60 -6.09
C GLU A 82 0.12 7.36 -4.95
N LEU A 83 0.79 8.36 -4.40
CA LEU A 83 0.28 9.23 -3.36
C LEU A 83 -0.26 10.51 -3.98
N LEU A 84 -1.50 10.85 -3.64
CA LEU A 84 -2.19 12.07 -4.06
C LEU A 84 -2.56 12.85 -2.79
N ASP A 85 -1.80 13.90 -2.49
CA ASP A 85 -2.03 14.72 -1.30
C ASP A 85 -2.93 15.92 -1.62
N TYR A 86 -4.11 15.96 -0.97
CA TYR A 86 -5.10 17.03 -1.07
C TYR A 86 -5.08 17.94 0.17
N ARG A 87 -4.17 17.71 1.12
CA ARG A 87 -4.06 18.50 2.34
C ARG A 87 -3.38 19.85 2.01
N PRO A 88 -3.82 20.96 2.60
CA PRO A 88 -3.22 22.27 2.33
C PRO A 88 -1.79 22.32 2.88
N GLN A 89 -0.79 22.58 2.02
CA GLN A 89 0.61 22.75 2.49
C GLN A 89 0.82 24.01 3.35
N GLN A 90 -0.10 24.98 3.32
CA GLN A 90 -0.05 26.21 4.12
C GLN A 90 -1.26 26.31 5.06
N ARG A 91 -1.00 26.52 6.36
CA ARG A 91 -2.03 26.87 7.34
C ARG A 91 -2.65 28.23 6.95
N GLY A 92 -3.80 28.21 6.28
CA GLY A 92 -4.53 29.43 5.90
C GLY A 92 -5.32 29.34 4.58
N ALA A 93 -5.08 28.33 3.74
CA ALA A 93 -5.93 28.06 2.58
C ALA A 93 -7.06 27.10 2.98
N GLU A 94 -8.29 27.61 3.07
CA GLU A 94 -9.50 26.88 3.51
C GLU A 94 -10.09 25.96 2.42
N THR A 95 -9.42 25.80 1.28
CA THR A 95 -9.94 25.02 0.16
C THR A 95 -9.11 23.76 -0.05
N THR A 96 -9.79 22.62 -0.11
CA THR A 96 -9.21 21.35 -0.59
C THR A 96 -8.62 21.63 -1.97
N LEU A 97 -7.37 21.23 -2.21
CA LEU A 97 -6.72 21.47 -3.50
C LEU A 97 -7.46 20.68 -4.59
N ASP A 98 -7.95 21.35 -5.63
CA ASP A 98 -8.54 20.68 -6.80
C ASP A 98 -7.50 19.85 -7.58
N ILE A 99 -6.22 20.23 -7.49
CA ILE A 99 -5.08 19.54 -8.08
C ILE A 99 -4.20 18.98 -6.95
N PRO A 100 -4.17 17.66 -6.72
CA PRO A 100 -3.36 17.05 -5.67
C PRO A 100 -1.86 17.04 -6.01
N GLU A 101 -1.01 17.06 -4.98
CA GLU A 101 0.42 16.77 -5.13
C GLU A 101 0.60 15.26 -5.37
N ARG A 102 1.02 14.89 -6.58
CA ARG A 102 1.21 13.49 -7.00
C ARG A 102 2.65 13.04 -6.80
N THR A 103 2.87 12.01 -5.99
CA THR A 103 4.18 11.40 -5.74
C THR A 103 4.12 9.89 -5.95
N ARG A 104 5.11 9.30 -6.62
CA ARG A 104 5.25 7.84 -6.72
C ARG A 104 6.30 7.34 -5.73
N VAL A 105 5.92 6.38 -4.91
CA VAL A 105 6.75 5.79 -3.86
C VAL A 105 6.91 4.29 -4.12
N VAL A 106 8.12 3.78 -3.96
CA VAL A 106 8.42 2.36 -4.08
C VAL A 106 8.43 1.72 -2.70
N LEU A 107 7.68 0.63 -2.55
CA LEU A 107 7.65 -0.21 -1.36
C LEU A 107 8.49 -1.46 -1.59
N HIS A 108 9.42 -1.73 -0.69
CA HIS A 108 10.32 -2.87 -0.78
C HIS A 108 9.82 -4.06 0.05
N PRO A 109 10.04 -5.30 -0.41
CA PRO A 109 9.75 -6.49 0.38
C PRO A 109 10.63 -6.51 1.64
N ASN A 110 10.11 -7.05 2.73
CA ASN A 110 10.82 -7.28 3.99
C ASN A 110 10.77 -8.77 4.38
N GLY A 111 11.40 -9.14 5.50
CA GLY A 111 11.36 -10.52 5.99
C GLY A 111 9.95 -10.99 6.34
N GLU A 112 9.09 -10.08 6.81
CA GLU A 112 7.69 -10.41 7.14
C GLU A 112 6.87 -10.76 5.88
N THR A 113 7.05 -10.00 4.80
CA THR A 113 6.37 -10.24 3.51
C THR A 113 6.86 -11.54 2.90
N MET A 114 8.17 -11.81 2.97
CA MET A 114 8.74 -13.08 2.51
C MET A 114 8.13 -14.26 3.26
N PHE A 115 8.04 -14.17 4.58
CA PHE A 115 7.43 -15.22 5.39
C PHE A 115 5.94 -15.40 5.06
N ALA A 116 5.21 -14.30 4.89
CA ALA A 116 3.80 -14.33 4.50
C ALA A 116 3.61 -14.99 3.12
N ASP A 117 4.48 -14.69 2.15
CA ASP A 117 4.46 -15.33 0.83
C ASP A 117 4.72 -16.83 0.92
N ILE A 118 5.71 -17.27 1.71
CA ILE A 118 5.98 -18.70 1.96
C ILE A 118 4.75 -19.38 2.57
N CYS A 119 4.10 -18.76 3.56
CA CYS A 119 2.86 -19.26 4.14
C CYS A 119 1.75 -19.38 3.09
N SER A 120 1.57 -18.36 2.26
CA SER A 120 0.53 -18.33 1.22
C SER A 120 0.82 -19.34 0.10
N LEU A 121 2.09 -19.59 -0.23
CA LEU A 121 2.50 -20.66 -1.15
C LEU A 121 2.20 -22.05 -0.57
N ASN A 122 2.53 -22.29 0.70
CA ASN A 122 2.23 -23.55 1.36
C ASN A 122 0.72 -23.82 1.36
N ARG A 123 -0.10 -22.81 1.71
CA ARG A 123 -1.56 -22.89 1.64
C ARG A 123 -2.07 -23.26 0.26
N LYS A 124 -1.50 -22.66 -0.81
CA LYS A 124 -1.84 -22.99 -2.21
C LYS A 124 -1.45 -24.42 -2.61
N GLN A 125 -0.37 -24.96 -2.03
CA GLN A 125 0.09 -26.34 -2.27
C GLN A 125 -0.52 -27.37 -1.32
N GLY A 126 -1.57 -26.99 -0.57
CA GLY A 126 -2.32 -27.92 0.30
C GLY A 126 -1.79 -28.04 1.72
N GLY A 127 -0.88 -27.17 2.17
CA GLY A 127 -0.43 -27.09 3.56
C GLY A 127 0.48 -28.23 3.99
N THR A 128 1.19 -28.85 3.06
CA THR A 128 1.98 -30.07 3.29
C THR A 128 3.44 -29.80 3.65
N TRP A 129 3.92 -28.56 3.53
CA TRP A 129 5.32 -28.23 3.80
C TRP A 129 5.63 -28.35 5.28
N THR A 130 6.75 -28.98 5.58
CA THR A 130 7.34 -28.96 6.92
C THR A 130 8.11 -27.67 7.15
N ASP A 131 8.42 -27.36 8.41
CA ASP A 131 9.26 -26.20 8.76
C ASP A 131 10.62 -26.24 8.05
N ARG A 132 11.17 -27.44 7.81
CA ARG A 132 12.42 -27.61 7.09
C ARG A 132 12.29 -27.26 5.61
N ASP A 133 11.18 -27.65 4.98
CA ASP A 133 10.90 -27.28 3.58
C ASP A 133 10.71 -25.78 3.44
N ALA A 134 10.02 -25.15 4.40
CA ALA A 134 9.83 -23.69 4.43
C ALA A 134 11.17 -22.95 4.52
N LEU A 135 12.08 -23.39 5.39
CA LEU A 135 13.43 -22.83 5.52
C LEU A 135 14.27 -23.02 4.26
N ASP A 136 14.21 -24.20 3.63
CA ASP A 136 14.95 -24.46 2.39
C ASP A 136 14.45 -23.56 1.24
N ILE A 137 13.15 -23.29 1.19
CA ILE A 137 12.53 -22.38 0.22
C ILE A 137 12.94 -20.93 0.51
N GLU A 138 12.89 -20.51 1.76
CA GLU A 138 13.36 -19.18 2.18
C GLU A 138 14.81 -18.96 1.77
N ALA A 139 15.70 -19.93 2.07
CA ALA A 139 17.11 -19.85 1.72
C ALA A 139 17.33 -19.73 0.21
N ARG A 140 16.58 -20.49 -0.60
CA ARG A 140 16.65 -20.42 -2.07
C ARG A 140 16.16 -19.07 -2.59
N LEU A 141 15.05 -18.56 -2.04
CA LEU A 141 14.49 -17.27 -2.44
C LEU A 141 15.45 -16.12 -2.10
N LEU A 142 16.05 -16.16 -0.91
CA LEU A 142 17.07 -15.19 -0.48
C LEU A 142 18.29 -15.22 -1.42
N LEU A 143 18.80 -16.39 -1.76
CA LEU A 143 19.93 -16.51 -2.69
C LEU A 143 19.59 -15.99 -4.10
N ALA A 144 18.37 -16.22 -4.57
CA ALA A 144 17.93 -15.78 -5.90
C ALA A 144 17.67 -14.27 -5.99
N THR A 145 17.14 -13.67 -4.92
CA THR A 145 16.71 -12.26 -4.90
C THR A 145 17.75 -11.31 -4.29
N SER A 146 18.66 -11.82 -3.47
CA SER A 146 19.68 -10.99 -2.84
C SER A 146 20.62 -10.39 -3.89
N PRO A 147 20.95 -9.08 -3.79
CA PRO A 147 21.96 -8.48 -4.63
C PRO A 147 23.33 -9.12 -4.35
N PRO A 148 24.27 -9.09 -5.32
CA PRO A 148 25.59 -9.67 -5.13
C PRO A 148 26.29 -9.02 -3.93
N LEU A 149 26.53 -9.81 -2.89
CA LEU A 149 27.18 -9.35 -1.67
C LEU A 149 28.69 -9.29 -1.88
N CYS A 150 29.30 -8.13 -1.62
CA CYS A 150 30.75 -8.05 -1.62
C CYS A 150 31.32 -8.59 -0.30
N LEU A 151 31.97 -9.75 -0.38
CA LEU A 151 32.63 -10.43 0.74
C LEU A 151 34.13 -10.12 0.84
N ALA A 152 34.64 -9.16 0.06
CA ALA A 152 36.04 -8.80 0.11
C ALA A 152 36.38 -8.13 1.47
N PRO A 153 37.44 -8.56 2.18
CA PRO A 153 37.85 -7.97 3.45
C PRO A 153 38.58 -6.64 3.25
N ASN A 154 37.98 -5.69 2.53
CA ASN A 154 38.57 -4.39 2.23
C ASN A 154 37.87 -3.27 3.04
N PRO A 155 38.54 -2.65 4.03
CA PRO A 155 37.94 -1.60 4.86
C PRO A 155 37.55 -0.35 4.06
N HIS A 156 38.22 -0.05 2.94
CA HIS A 156 37.86 1.08 2.08
C HIS A 156 36.52 0.84 1.38
N LEU A 157 36.30 -0.37 0.90
CA LEU A 157 35.03 -0.73 0.28
C LEU A 157 33.88 -0.65 1.28
N THR A 158 34.08 -1.18 2.49
CA THR A 158 33.09 -1.07 3.59
C THR A 158 32.76 0.39 3.89
N ARG A 159 33.76 1.28 3.90
CA ARG A 159 33.53 2.71 4.15
C ARG A 159 32.67 3.35 3.05
N ILE A 160 32.95 3.04 1.79
CA ILE A 160 32.18 3.54 0.64
C ILE A 160 30.76 2.99 0.68
N ALA A 161 30.58 1.69 0.84
CA ALA A 161 29.26 1.06 0.89
C ALA A 161 28.40 1.64 2.03
N ASN A 162 28.97 1.76 3.24
CA ASN A 162 28.27 2.36 4.38
C ASN A 162 27.94 3.83 4.15
N HIS A 163 28.81 4.58 3.49
CA HIS A 163 28.53 5.97 3.13
C HIS A 163 27.38 6.07 2.13
N VAL A 164 27.43 5.29 1.05
CA VAL A 164 26.38 5.26 0.02
C VAL A 164 25.04 4.82 0.62
N LEU A 165 25.02 3.79 1.46
CA LEU A 165 23.80 3.34 2.13
C LEU A 165 23.21 4.47 2.99
N ARG A 166 24.00 5.11 3.86
CA ARG A 166 23.49 6.21 4.71
C ARG A 166 22.90 7.38 3.91
N VAL A 167 23.50 7.72 2.77
CA VAL A 167 23.03 8.84 1.94
C VAL A 167 21.84 8.46 1.07
N SER A 168 21.75 7.18 0.66
CA SER A 168 20.71 6.70 -0.26
C SER A 168 19.50 6.07 0.42
N THR A 169 19.55 5.72 1.70
CA THR A 169 18.37 5.24 2.42
C THR A 169 17.50 6.44 2.83
N PRO A 170 16.25 6.54 2.37
CA PRO A 170 15.37 7.62 2.80
C PRO A 170 15.14 7.51 4.31
N THR A 171 15.31 8.63 5.02
CA THR A 171 14.99 8.71 6.44
C THR A 171 13.49 8.52 6.60
N VAL A 172 13.07 7.45 7.26
CA VAL A 172 11.66 7.28 7.61
C VAL A 172 11.28 8.46 8.50
N PRO A 173 10.28 9.27 8.13
CA PRO A 173 9.88 10.40 8.94
C PRO A 173 9.49 9.90 10.33
N VAL A 174 10.06 10.52 11.37
CA VAL A 174 9.77 10.15 12.76
C VAL A 174 8.26 10.22 12.94
N SER A 175 7.64 9.12 13.36
CA SER A 175 6.20 9.11 13.62
C SER A 175 5.87 10.27 14.58
N LEU A 176 4.87 11.09 14.25
CA LEU A 176 4.45 12.24 15.05
C LEU A 176 3.89 11.84 16.43
N LYS A 177 3.96 10.55 16.81
CA LYS A 177 3.46 10.01 18.07
C LYS A 177 4.19 10.52 19.31
N ARG A 178 5.30 11.27 19.21
CA ARG A 178 5.95 11.93 20.36
C ARG A 178 6.49 13.32 20.04
N LYS A 179 5.59 14.27 19.79
CA LYS A 179 5.77 15.68 20.20
C LYS A 179 4.52 16.30 20.83
N ALA A 180 3.51 15.48 21.17
CA ALA A 180 2.39 15.88 22.03
C ALA A 180 2.76 15.73 23.52
N ALA A 181 3.95 16.17 23.90
CA ALA A 181 4.40 16.27 25.30
C ALA A 181 4.95 17.68 25.60
N ALA A 182 4.53 18.66 24.79
CA ALA A 182 4.75 20.07 25.02
C ALA A 182 3.49 20.79 24.56
N MET A 183 2.74 21.33 25.53
CA MET A 183 1.39 21.93 25.45
C MET A 183 0.27 20.91 25.67
N ASP A 184 -0.17 20.76 26.92
CA ASP A 184 -1.38 20.00 27.27
C ASP A 184 -2.47 20.94 27.82
N PRO A 185 -3.24 21.61 26.93
CA PRO A 185 -4.58 22.12 27.26
C PRO A 185 -5.65 21.01 27.12
N GLU A 186 -5.30 19.83 26.63
CA GLU A 186 -6.21 18.71 26.29
C GLU A 186 -6.46 17.79 27.50
N GLU A 187 -5.45 17.54 28.34
CA GLU A 187 -5.62 16.92 29.67
C GLU A 187 -6.64 17.69 30.52
N ASP A 188 -6.62 19.01 30.46
CA ASP A 188 -7.52 19.88 31.21
C ASP A 188 -8.99 19.77 30.70
N GLU A 189 -9.18 19.52 29.40
CA GLU A 189 -10.49 19.30 28.80
C GLU A 189 -11.04 17.90 29.06
N THR A 190 -10.18 16.87 29.03
CA THR A 190 -10.56 15.49 29.39
C THR A 190 -10.84 15.35 30.88
N ASP A 191 -10.11 16.05 31.75
CA ASP A 191 -10.38 16.10 33.18
C ASP A 191 -11.62 16.92 33.50
N ARG A 192 -11.88 18.01 32.77
CA ARG A 192 -13.15 18.74 32.86
C ARG A 192 -14.31 17.87 32.38
N ALA A 193 -14.17 17.13 31.29
CA ALA A 193 -15.20 16.19 30.81
C ALA A 193 -15.44 15.03 31.80
N ARG A 194 -14.37 14.48 32.40
CA ARG A 194 -14.45 13.46 33.44
C ARG A 194 -15.16 14.01 34.69
N ARG A 195 -14.83 15.23 35.12
CA ARG A 195 -15.52 15.94 36.22
C ARG A 195 -16.99 16.20 35.89
N THR A 196 -17.33 16.64 34.68
CA THR A 196 -18.72 16.84 34.25
C THR A 196 -19.50 15.53 34.24
N LYS A 197 -18.89 14.43 33.78
CA LYS A 197 -19.52 13.11 33.75
C LYS A 197 -19.75 12.54 35.16
N ILE A 198 -18.81 12.76 36.08
CA ILE A 198 -18.96 12.42 37.51
C ILE A 198 -20.08 13.26 38.15
N MET A 199 -20.10 14.58 37.88
CA MET A 199 -21.14 15.49 38.39
C MET A 199 -22.52 15.11 37.86
N GLN A 200 -22.61 14.68 36.59
CA GLN A 200 -23.85 14.22 35.96
C GLN A 200 -24.35 12.87 36.50
N PHE A 201 -23.45 12.06 37.08
CA PHE A 201 -23.80 10.80 37.75
C PHE A 201 -24.54 11.04 39.08
N MET A 202 -24.31 12.20 39.71
CA MET A 202 -24.93 12.59 40.98
C MET A 202 -26.22 13.41 40.80
N VAL A 203 -26.63 13.73 39.58
CA VAL A 203 -27.92 14.39 39.30
C VAL A 203 -29.02 13.34 39.41
N PRO A 204 -29.94 13.43 40.39
CA PRO A 204 -31.09 12.53 40.45
C PRO A 204 -31.93 12.73 39.19
N ARG A 205 -32.03 11.69 38.35
CA ARG A 205 -32.91 11.74 37.17
C ARG A 205 -34.36 11.70 37.68
N PRO A 206 -35.18 12.75 37.48
CA PRO A 206 -36.57 12.71 37.92
C PRO A 206 -37.30 11.58 37.17
N GLY A 207 -37.94 10.68 37.91
CA GLY A 207 -38.84 9.65 37.37
C GLY A 207 -38.25 8.26 37.10
N ARG A 208 -37.01 7.94 37.53
CA ARG A 208 -36.52 6.54 37.51
C ARG A 208 -35.95 6.13 38.88
N PRO A 209 -36.60 5.23 39.64
CA PRO A 209 -35.95 4.62 40.80
C PRO A 209 -34.74 3.80 40.34
N HIS A 210 -33.59 4.03 40.97
CA HIS A 210 -32.34 3.31 40.69
C HIS A 210 -32.43 1.87 41.20
N ASN A 211 -33.08 1.00 40.44
CA ASN A 211 -33.12 -0.43 40.73
C ASN A 211 -31.89 -1.09 40.11
N GLN A 212 -30.90 -1.45 40.94
CA GLN A 212 -29.77 -2.27 40.53
C GLN A 212 -30.26 -3.69 40.20
N ARG A 213 -30.41 -3.99 38.91
CA ARG A 213 -30.72 -5.35 38.45
C ARG A 213 -29.41 -6.06 38.14
N TYR A 214 -28.99 -6.95 39.03
CA TYR A 214 -27.83 -7.81 38.78
C TYR A 214 -28.25 -8.93 37.81
N GLU A 215 -27.88 -8.80 36.55
CA GLU A 215 -28.05 -9.86 35.55
C GLU A 215 -26.87 -10.82 35.66
N ARG A 216 -27.16 -12.06 36.06
CA ARG A 216 -26.17 -13.12 36.30
C ARG A 216 -25.62 -13.57 34.93
N SER A 217 -24.32 -13.37 34.72
CA SER A 217 -23.62 -13.66 33.46
C SER A 217 -23.64 -15.16 33.13
N SER A 218 -24.14 -15.52 31.95
CA SER A 218 -23.82 -16.79 31.28
C SER A 218 -22.38 -16.74 30.74
N PRO A 219 -21.66 -17.88 30.64
CA PRO A 219 -20.27 -17.89 30.19
C PRO A 219 -20.15 -17.58 28.68
N PRO A 220 -19.05 -16.94 28.24
CA PRO A 220 -18.89 -16.53 26.85
C PRO A 220 -18.56 -17.72 25.95
N SER A 221 -19.27 -17.82 24.84
CA SER A 221 -18.95 -18.70 23.72
C SER A 221 -17.69 -18.22 22.99
N VAL A 222 -16.87 -19.18 22.58
CA VAL A 222 -15.57 -19.01 21.92
C VAL A 222 -15.74 -18.23 20.61
N LEU A 223 -15.18 -17.03 20.54
CA LEU A 223 -15.14 -16.20 19.33
C LEU A 223 -14.04 -16.70 18.40
N THR A 224 -14.44 -17.25 17.25
CA THR A 224 -13.55 -17.40 16.10
C THR A 224 -13.44 -16.04 15.42
N THR A 225 -12.22 -15.49 15.33
CA THR A 225 -11.94 -14.26 14.58
C THR A 225 -11.91 -14.55 13.09
N ASN A 226 -13.09 -14.56 12.49
CA ASN A 226 -13.24 -14.28 11.07
C ASN A 226 -13.64 -12.81 10.95
N HIS A 227 -12.86 -11.99 10.24
CA HIS A 227 -13.12 -10.56 10.05
C HIS A 227 -13.75 -10.32 8.66
N PRO A 228 -15.09 -10.38 8.50
CA PRO A 228 -15.76 -10.30 7.20
C PRO A 228 -15.85 -8.88 6.61
N THR A 229 -15.40 -7.85 7.32
CA THR A 229 -15.56 -6.45 6.89
C THR A 229 -14.58 -6.07 5.80
N VAL A 230 -13.31 -6.46 5.90
CA VAL A 230 -12.30 -6.08 4.90
C VAL A 230 -12.63 -6.72 3.54
N THR A 231 -12.91 -8.02 3.49
CA THR A 231 -13.28 -8.73 2.25
C THR A 231 -14.50 -8.14 1.54
N ARG A 232 -15.45 -7.57 2.30
CA ARG A 232 -16.68 -6.97 1.74
C ARG A 232 -16.40 -5.63 1.05
N TYR A 233 -15.47 -4.82 1.58
CA TYR A 233 -15.07 -3.54 0.97
C TYR A 233 -14.24 -3.72 -0.29
N TRP A 234 -13.43 -4.76 -0.35
CA TRP A 234 -12.63 -5.04 -1.53
C TRP A 234 -13.40 -5.80 -2.63
N LYS A 235 -14.52 -6.48 -2.34
CA LYS A 235 -15.40 -7.00 -3.41
C LYS A 235 -15.93 -5.88 -4.32
N GLN A 236 -16.12 -4.67 -3.77
CA GLN A 236 -16.55 -3.49 -4.53
C GLN A 236 -15.46 -2.94 -5.48
N PHE A 237 -14.18 -3.27 -5.26
CA PHE A 237 -13.06 -2.98 -6.16
C PHE A 237 -13.14 -3.77 -7.47
N SER A 238 -13.57 -5.04 -7.43
CA SER A 238 -13.69 -5.88 -8.63
C SER A 238 -14.83 -5.45 -9.56
N ASP A 239 -15.95 -4.99 -9.02
CA ASP A 239 -17.12 -4.60 -9.82
C ASP A 239 -16.91 -3.28 -10.58
N GLN A 240 -15.99 -2.43 -10.14
CA GLN A 240 -15.67 -1.17 -10.81
C GLN A 240 -14.59 -1.30 -11.90
N GLY A 241 -13.73 -2.32 -11.84
CA GLY A 241 -12.74 -2.62 -12.87
C GLY A 241 -13.31 -3.17 -14.20
N SER A 242 -14.59 -3.56 -14.24
CA SER A 242 -15.27 -4.02 -15.47
C SER A 242 -16.05 -2.93 -16.21
N HIS A 243 -16.01 -1.68 -15.75
CA HIS A 243 -16.71 -0.57 -16.39
C HIS A 243 -15.76 0.56 -16.81
N GLU A 244 -14.65 0.21 -17.45
CA GLU A 244 -13.98 1.14 -18.37
C GLU A 244 -14.81 1.22 -19.66
N LYS A 245 -15.86 2.05 -19.62
CA LYS A 245 -16.61 2.42 -20.80
C LYS A 245 -15.66 3.15 -21.74
N GLN A 246 -15.40 2.52 -22.88
CA GLN A 246 -14.92 3.19 -24.08
C GLN A 246 -15.70 4.49 -24.26
N ASN A 247 -14.99 5.61 -24.25
CA ASN A 247 -15.53 6.93 -24.48
C ASN A 247 -15.87 7.04 -25.98
N PRO A 248 -17.15 7.09 -26.40
CA PRO A 248 -17.50 7.08 -27.82
C PRO A 248 -17.65 8.53 -28.31
N LEU A 249 -16.55 9.28 -28.35
CA LEU A 249 -16.57 10.66 -28.88
C LEU A 249 -15.30 11.01 -29.67
N LEU A 250 -14.80 10.12 -30.54
CA LEU A 250 -13.91 10.52 -31.65
C LEU A 250 -14.05 9.58 -32.86
N LEU A 251 -15.24 9.53 -33.47
CA LEU A 251 -15.42 8.88 -34.77
C LEU A 251 -16.49 9.59 -35.60
N ARG A 252 -16.14 10.77 -36.13
CA ARG A 252 -16.79 11.32 -37.34
C ARG A 252 -15.81 12.16 -38.14
N ARG A 253 -15.24 11.51 -39.16
CA ARG A 253 -15.17 11.94 -40.58
C ARG A 253 -13.88 11.40 -41.19
N LEU A 254 -14.02 10.50 -42.15
CA LEU A 254 -13.41 10.61 -43.48
C LEU A 254 -14.16 9.64 -44.44
N PRO A 255 -14.60 10.10 -45.62
CA PRO A 255 -15.26 9.24 -46.60
C PRO A 255 -14.24 8.52 -47.48
N SER A 256 -14.66 7.32 -47.91
CA SER A 256 -14.04 6.47 -48.91
C SER A 256 -14.00 7.11 -50.30
N LEU A 257 -12.84 7.07 -50.96
CA LEU A 257 -12.76 7.09 -52.42
C LEU A 257 -11.70 6.08 -52.89
N LEU A 258 -12.19 5.11 -53.68
CA LEU A 258 -11.41 4.34 -54.63
C LEU A 258 -10.63 5.29 -55.55
N HIS A 259 -9.41 4.91 -55.94
CA HIS A 259 -8.99 4.90 -57.36
C HIS A 259 -7.73 4.07 -57.56
N SER A 260 -7.79 3.29 -58.63
CA SER A 260 -6.84 2.32 -59.17
C SER A 260 -5.54 2.96 -59.70
N ARG A 261 -4.45 2.19 -59.71
CA ARG A 261 -3.37 2.13 -60.74
C ARG A 261 -2.24 1.21 -60.22
N THR A 262 -2.05 0.02 -60.82
CA THR A 262 -0.94 -0.38 -61.74
C THR A 262 0.46 -0.14 -61.11
N TRP A 263 1.39 -1.10 -61.03
CA TRP A 263 2.14 -1.68 -62.15
C TRP A 263 2.86 -2.99 -61.76
N GLU A 264 3.02 -3.87 -62.75
CA GLU A 264 3.78 -5.12 -62.77
C GLU A 264 5.31 -4.92 -62.77
N HIS A 265 6.00 -6.06 -62.63
CA HIS A 265 7.39 -6.40 -62.97
C HIS A 265 8.49 -6.15 -61.92
N MET A 266 8.95 -7.24 -61.29
CA MET A 266 10.16 -7.92 -61.74
C MET A 266 10.29 -9.31 -61.12
N ARG A 267 10.77 -10.25 -61.93
CA ARG A 267 10.82 -11.70 -61.71
C ARG A 267 12.30 -12.11 -61.51
N LEU A 268 12.49 -13.22 -60.79
CA LEU A 268 13.59 -14.22 -60.81
C LEU A 268 14.82 -14.03 -59.89
N PRO A 269 15.57 -15.12 -59.57
CA PRO A 269 15.35 -16.55 -59.90
C PRO A 269 15.37 -17.53 -58.71
N GLN A 270 14.83 -18.73 -59.00
CA GLN A 270 14.97 -19.96 -58.23
C GLN A 270 16.35 -20.61 -58.43
N SER A 271 16.78 -21.34 -57.41
CA SER A 271 17.87 -22.31 -57.43
C SER A 271 17.43 -23.64 -58.06
N ARG A 272 18.35 -24.31 -58.76
CA ARG A 272 18.41 -25.77 -58.92
C ARG A 272 19.83 -26.18 -59.32
N SER A 273 20.29 -27.26 -58.67
CA SER A 273 21.34 -28.25 -59.03
C SER A 273 22.66 -27.74 -59.61
#